data_AF-A0A7W0Z445-F1
#
_entry.id   AF-A0A7W0Z445-F1
#
_cell.length_a   1.000
_cell.length_b   1.000
_cell.length_c   1.000
_cell.angle_alpha   90.00
_cell.angle_beta   90.00
_cell.angle_gamma   90.00
#
_symmetry.space_group_name_H-M   'P 1'
#
loop_
_entity.id
_entity.type
_entity.pdbx_description
1 polymer ?
#
loop_
_entity_poly.entity_id
_entity_poly.type
_entity_poly.pdbx_seq_one_letter_code
_entity_poly.pdbx_strand_id
1 'polypeptide(L)'
;MSTTTTLHQGSRSAPDEDGLDDIERYVASFDKRERRELAAAEAAIDIAILLYRARERRGLSQTAAAELAGLRQQAVSRFERPSANPQLDTIRTYLNALGYAMEIRAIDATTGEVAASVALSNRT
;
A
#
# COMPACT_ATOMS: atom_id res chain seq x y z
N MET A 1 4.56 -52.22 26.87
CA MET A 1 3.89 -50.91 26.73
C MET A 1 4.94 -49.83 26.91
N SER A 2 5.27 -49.11 25.83
CA SER A 2 5.85 -47.76 25.82
C SER A 2 5.87 -47.31 24.36
N THR A 3 4.96 -46.41 24.02
CA THR A 3 4.83 -45.78 22.71
C THR A 3 5.76 -44.57 22.66
N THR A 4 6.79 -44.63 21.82
CA THR A 4 7.60 -43.45 21.48
C THR A 4 6.96 -42.78 20.28
N THR A 5 6.26 -41.67 20.52
CA THR A 5 5.71 -40.77 19.51
C THR A 5 6.85 -39.98 18.87
N THR A 6 7.22 -40.34 17.65
CA THR A 6 8.14 -39.55 16.81
C THR A 6 7.40 -38.35 16.24
N LEU A 7 7.84 -37.15 16.64
CA LEU A 7 7.33 -35.87 16.15
C LEU A 7 7.73 -35.69 14.67
N HIS A 8 6.72 -35.57 13.79
CA HIS A 8 6.89 -35.24 12.38
C HIS A 8 7.29 -33.76 12.24
N GLN A 9 8.56 -33.48 11.96
CA GLN A 9 9.00 -32.18 11.46
C GLN A 9 8.55 -32.05 10.00
N GLY A 10 7.42 -31.39 9.78
CA GLY A 10 7.04 -30.88 8.48
C GLY A 10 8.00 -29.75 8.09
N SER A 11 9.03 -30.09 7.32
CA SER A 11 9.80 -29.13 6.52
C SER A 11 8.82 -28.40 5.61
N ARG A 12 8.48 -27.15 5.93
CA ARG A 12 7.91 -26.25 4.93
C ARG A 12 9.04 -25.93 3.95
N SER A 13 9.13 -26.72 2.88
CA SER A 13 9.94 -26.40 1.71
C SER A 13 9.60 -24.97 1.26
N ALA A 14 10.64 -24.21 0.92
CA ALA A 14 10.46 -22.95 0.21
C ALA A 14 9.59 -23.21 -1.04
N PRO A 15 8.72 -22.28 -1.44
CA PRO A 15 7.99 -22.43 -2.69
C PRO A 15 8.99 -22.54 -3.84
N ASP A 16 8.82 -23.56 -4.69
CA ASP A 16 9.65 -23.78 -5.88
C ASP A 16 9.59 -22.55 -6.79
N GLU A 17 10.73 -22.16 -7.39
CA GLU A 17 10.85 -20.95 -8.23
C GLU A 17 9.90 -20.96 -9.46
N ASP A 18 9.44 -22.14 -9.88
CA ASP A 18 8.48 -22.33 -10.99
C ASP A 18 7.07 -21.74 -10.73
N GLY A 19 6.70 -21.46 -9.47
CA GLY A 19 5.35 -20.98 -9.13
C GLY A 19 5.06 -19.52 -9.49
N LEU A 20 6.10 -18.70 -9.68
CA LEU A 20 5.95 -17.29 -10.07
C LEU A 20 5.56 -17.18 -11.55
N ASP A 21 6.15 -18.01 -12.40
CA ASP A 21 5.86 -18.07 -13.84
C ASP A 21 4.39 -18.44 -14.13
N ASP A 22 3.78 -19.28 -13.30
CA ASP A 22 2.37 -19.67 -13.42
C ASP A 22 1.41 -18.51 -13.08
N ILE A 23 1.74 -17.70 -12.08
CA ILE A 23 0.98 -16.50 -11.74
C ILE A 23 1.12 -15.46 -12.84
N GLU A 24 2.35 -15.24 -13.34
CA GLU A 24 2.61 -14.31 -14.44
C GLU A 24 1.85 -14.72 -15.71
N ARG A 25 1.86 -16.00 -16.06
CA ARG A 25 1.10 -16.54 -17.19
C ARG A 25 -0.41 -16.36 -17.00
N TYR A 26 -0.91 -16.57 -15.79
CA TYR A 26 -2.32 -16.36 -15.47
C TYR A 26 -2.72 -14.89 -15.57
N VAL A 27 -1.94 -13.96 -15.00
CA VAL A 27 -2.16 -12.51 -15.11
C VAL A 27 -2.06 -12.04 -16.56
N ALA A 28 -1.16 -12.62 -17.36
CA ALA A 28 -1.05 -12.32 -18.77
C ALA A 28 -2.31 -12.68 -19.57
N SER A 29 -3.11 -13.64 -19.09
CA SER A 29 -4.37 -14.06 -19.71
C SER A 29 -5.56 -13.14 -19.38
N PHE A 30 -5.39 -12.17 -18.47
CA PHE A 30 -6.48 -11.32 -18.00
C PHE A 30 -7.11 -10.47 -19.10
N ASP A 31 -8.43 -10.37 -19.04
CA ASP A 31 -9.23 -9.49 -19.88
C ASP A 31 -9.11 -8.01 -19.46
N LYS A 32 -9.78 -7.12 -20.19
CA LYS A 32 -9.72 -5.67 -19.92
C LYS A 32 -10.28 -5.29 -18.54
N ARG A 33 -11.28 -6.01 -18.05
CA ARG A 33 -11.91 -5.75 -16.75
C ARG A 33 -10.98 -6.24 -15.65
N GLU A 34 -10.48 -7.46 -15.73
CA GLU A 34 -9.55 -8.04 -14.76
C GLU A 34 -8.27 -7.20 -14.64
N ARG A 35 -7.72 -6.72 -15.76
CA ARG A 35 -6.57 -5.79 -15.73
C ARG A 35 -6.87 -4.47 -15.02
N ARG A 36 -8.07 -3.92 -15.17
CA ARG A 36 -8.48 -2.70 -14.47
C ARG A 36 -8.64 -2.94 -12.97
N GLU A 37 -9.22 -4.07 -12.60
CA GLU A 37 -9.38 -4.48 -11.19
C GLU A 37 -8.01 -4.69 -10.54
N LEU A 38 -7.07 -5.36 -11.23
CA LEU A 38 -5.70 -5.53 -10.78
C LEU A 38 -4.98 -4.18 -10.60
N ALA A 39 -5.01 -3.31 -11.62
CA ALA A 39 -4.37 -2.00 -11.54
C ALA A 39 -4.94 -1.12 -10.41
N ALA A 40 -6.25 -1.21 -10.15
CA ALA A 40 -6.87 -0.51 -9.02
C ALA A 40 -6.41 -1.07 -7.66
N ALA A 41 -6.25 -2.39 -7.55
CA ALA A 41 -5.73 -3.03 -6.35
C ALA A 41 -4.26 -2.68 -6.10
N GLU A 42 -3.43 -2.68 -7.14
CA GLU A 42 -2.03 -2.25 -7.08
C GLU A 42 -1.92 -0.79 -6.58
N ALA A 43 -2.70 0.12 -7.17
CA ALA A 43 -2.73 1.51 -6.73
C ALA A 43 -3.16 1.68 -5.26
N ALA A 44 -4.13 0.90 -4.79
CA ALA A 44 -4.58 0.92 -3.39
C ALA A 44 -3.46 0.45 -2.43
N ILE A 45 -2.72 -0.60 -2.81
CA ILE A 45 -1.58 -1.11 -2.06
C ILE A 45 -0.47 -0.06 -1.98
N ASP A 46 -0.13 0.59 -3.11
CA ASP A 46 0.90 1.61 -3.17
C ASP A 46 0.58 2.81 -2.26
N ILE A 47 -0.67 3.28 -2.29
CA ILE A 47 -1.14 4.36 -1.40
C ILE A 47 -1.02 3.92 0.07
N ALA A 48 -1.42 2.70 0.39
CA ALA A 48 -1.33 2.18 1.76
C ALA A 48 0.11 2.12 2.27
N ILE A 49 1.02 1.61 1.44
CA ILE A 49 2.46 1.54 1.74
C ILE A 49 3.03 2.94 1.91
N LEU A 50 2.66 3.89 1.04
CA LEU A 50 3.11 5.28 1.13
C LEU A 50 2.70 5.89 2.47
N LEU A 51 1.44 5.76 2.88
CA LEU A 51 0.93 6.32 4.12
C LEU A 51 1.55 5.67 5.36
N TYR A 52 1.71 4.34 5.34
CA TYR A 52 2.42 3.58 6.37
C TYR A 52 3.86 4.09 6.52
N ARG A 53 4.61 4.19 5.42
CA ARG A 53 6.00 4.64 5.45
C ARG A 53 6.15 6.09 5.91
N ALA A 54 5.24 6.98 5.51
CA ALA A 54 5.24 8.37 5.95
C ALA A 54 5.09 8.46 7.49
N ARG A 55 4.17 7.66 8.06
CA ARG A 55 3.96 7.55 9.51
C ARG A 55 5.18 6.97 10.23
N GLU A 56 5.68 5.82 9.76
CA GLU A 56 6.82 5.13 10.37
C GLU A 56 8.07 6.01 10.41
N ARG A 57 8.34 6.80 9.36
CA ARG A 57 9.47 7.75 9.34
C ARG A 57 9.37 8.86 10.40
N ARG A 58 8.18 9.12 10.95
CA ARG A 58 7.99 10.03 12.09
C ARG A 58 8.04 9.31 13.44
N GLY A 59 8.22 7.98 13.46
CA GLY A 59 8.22 7.18 14.68
C GLY A 59 6.86 7.13 15.38
N LEU A 60 5.77 7.38 14.65
CA LEU A 60 4.42 7.48 15.22
C LEU A 60 3.70 6.15 15.18
N SER A 61 3.00 5.79 16.26
CA SER A 61 1.98 4.75 16.21
C SER A 61 0.76 5.21 15.39
N GLN A 62 -0.09 4.27 14.95
CA GLN A 62 -1.34 4.63 14.26
C GLN A 62 -2.24 5.54 15.11
N THR A 63 -2.28 5.33 16.43
CA THR A 63 -3.06 6.18 17.35
C THR A 63 -2.48 7.59 17.42
N ALA A 64 -1.16 7.73 17.59
CA ALA A 64 -0.51 9.04 17.66
C ALA A 64 -0.66 9.83 16.35
N ALA A 65 -0.52 9.16 15.20
CA ALA A 65 -0.75 9.79 13.90
C ALA A 65 -2.22 10.21 13.71
N ALA A 66 -3.16 9.40 14.20
CA ALA A 66 -4.58 9.74 14.16
C ALA A 66 -4.88 10.98 15.00
N GLU A 67 -4.32 11.08 16.21
CA GLU A 67 -4.46 12.24 17.08
C GLU A 67 -3.94 13.53 16.43
N LEU A 68 -2.73 13.48 15.84
CA LEU A 68 -2.16 14.62 15.10
C LEU A 68 -3.05 15.04 13.92
N ALA A 69 -3.64 14.08 13.22
CA ALA A 69 -4.49 14.33 12.07
C ALA A 69 -5.97 14.64 12.41
N GLY A 70 -6.36 14.65 13.69
CA GLY A 70 -7.75 14.81 14.10
C GLY A 70 -8.68 13.67 13.65
N LEU A 71 -8.11 12.46 13.49
CA LEU A 71 -8.80 11.26 13.03
C LEU A 71 -8.94 10.24 14.17
N ARG A 72 -9.74 9.20 13.92
CA ARG A 72 -9.76 8.01 14.76
C ARG A 72 -8.68 7.03 14.32
N GLN A 73 -8.10 6.27 15.26
CA GLN A 73 -7.09 5.24 14.93
C GLN A 73 -7.59 4.23 13.88
N GLN A 74 -8.89 3.89 13.89
CA GLN A 74 -9.44 2.97 12.88
C GLN A 74 -9.40 3.55 11.46
N ALA A 75 -9.41 4.86 11.30
CA ALA A 75 -9.24 5.50 9.99
C ALA A 75 -7.81 5.28 9.49
N VAL A 76 -6.80 5.53 10.33
CA VAL A 76 -5.38 5.27 9.98
C VAL A 76 -5.15 3.79 9.70
N SER A 77 -5.71 2.89 10.52
CA SER A 77 -5.66 1.44 10.26
C SER A 77 -6.26 1.05 8.90
N ARG A 78 -7.32 1.74 8.44
CA ARG A 78 -7.91 1.51 7.11
C ARG A 78 -7.05 2.05 5.98
N PHE A 79 -6.39 3.19 6.19
CA PHE A 79 -5.50 3.78 5.20
C PHE A 79 -4.29 2.91 4.88
N GLU A 80 -3.87 2.08 5.83
CA GLU A 80 -2.67 1.24 5.71
C GLU A 80 -2.98 -0.23 5.33
N ARG A 81 -4.20 -0.51 4.86
CA ARG A 81 -4.60 -1.84 4.36
C ARG A 81 -4.44 -1.94 2.85
N PRO A 82 -4.26 -3.15 2.29
CA PRO A 82 -4.24 -3.38 0.84
C PRO A 82 -5.49 -2.88 0.09
N SER A 83 -6.61 -2.69 0.80
CA SER A 83 -7.86 -2.15 0.25
C SER A 83 -8.06 -0.65 0.50
N ALA A 84 -6.98 0.09 0.76
CA ALA A 84 -7.05 1.51 1.05
C ALA A 84 -7.65 2.30 -0.12
N ASN A 85 -8.69 3.07 0.18
CA ASN A 85 -9.29 4.02 -0.77
C ASN A 85 -9.60 5.38 -0.10
N PRO A 86 -8.60 6.06 0.49
CA PRO A 86 -8.79 7.40 1.03
C PRO A 86 -8.97 8.44 -0.10
N GLN A 87 -9.80 9.45 0.14
CA GLN A 87 -9.93 10.57 -0.79
C GLN A 87 -8.63 11.41 -0.80
N LEU A 88 -8.32 12.04 -1.94
CA LEU A 88 -7.10 12.87 -2.07
C LEU A 88 -6.97 13.92 -0.96
N ASP A 89 -8.07 14.59 -0.59
CA ASP A 89 -8.04 15.57 0.48
C ASP A 89 -7.76 14.96 1.86
N THR A 90 -8.22 13.72 2.11
CA THR A 90 -7.88 12.96 3.32
C THR A 90 -6.39 12.64 3.37
N ILE A 91 -5.81 12.17 2.27
CA ILE A 91 -4.37 11.88 2.18
C ILE A 91 -3.57 13.16 2.41
N ARG A 92 -3.97 14.27 1.75
CA ARG A 92 -3.33 15.59 1.90
C ARG A 92 -3.37 16.08 3.34
N THR A 93 -4.53 16.05 3.98
CA THR A 93 -4.72 16.49 5.36
C THR A 93 -3.92 15.64 6.34
N TYR A 94 -3.93 14.32 6.15
CA TYR A 94 -3.14 13.39 6.96
C TYR A 94 -1.63 13.67 6.80
N LEU A 95 -1.10 13.71 5.58
CA LEU A 95 0.32 14.00 5.34
C LEU A 95 0.74 15.36 5.91
N ASN A 96 -0.09 16.40 5.74
CA ASN A 96 0.17 17.72 6.32
C ASN A 96 0.23 17.69 7.84
N ALA A 97 -0.68 16.97 8.51
CA ALA A 97 -0.66 16.82 9.96
C ALA A 97 0.61 16.10 10.47
N LEU A 98 1.19 15.23 9.63
CA LEU A 98 2.46 14.57 9.88
C LEU A 98 3.68 15.41 9.43
N GLY A 99 3.47 16.67 9.02
CA GLY A 99 4.51 17.60 8.59
C GLY A 99 5.10 17.30 7.21
N TYR A 100 4.36 16.61 6.33
CA TYR A 100 4.75 16.36 4.95
C TYR A 100 3.88 17.18 3.99
N ALA A 101 4.43 17.54 2.83
CA ALA A 101 3.66 18.04 1.71
C ALA A 101 3.33 16.90 0.73
N MET A 102 2.20 17.02 0.02
CA MET A 102 1.89 16.15 -1.12
C MET A 102 2.25 16.86 -2.42
N GLU A 103 2.84 16.14 -3.37
CA GLU A 103 2.98 16.59 -4.76
C GLU A 103 2.20 15.63 -5.68
N ILE A 104 1.42 16.18 -6.60
CA ILE A 104 0.75 15.41 -7.65
C ILE A 104 1.43 15.74 -8.98
N ARG A 105 1.80 14.71 -9.73
CA ARG A 105 2.44 14.81 -11.05
C ARG A 105 1.59 14.09 -12.08
N ALA A 106 1.25 14.79 -13.17
CA ALA A 106 0.70 14.17 -14.37
C ALA A 106 1.87 13.74 -15.26
N ILE A 107 2.01 12.43 -15.46
CA ILE A 107 3.11 11.83 -16.23
C ILE A 107 2.52 11.19 -17.48
N ASP A 108 3.09 11.52 -18.64
CA ASP A 108 2.77 10.83 -19.88
C ASP A 108 3.23 9.37 -19.79
N ALA A 109 2.29 8.44 -19.91
CA ALA A 109 2.55 7.02 -19.70
C ALA A 109 3.46 6.38 -20.78
N THR A 110 3.72 7.06 -21.90
CA THR A 110 4.54 6.53 -23.01
C THR A 110 5.96 7.09 -22.95
N THR A 111 6.09 8.39 -22.73
CA THR A 111 7.35 9.12 -22.79
C THR A 111 7.99 9.33 -21.42
N GLY A 112 7.21 9.24 -20.34
CA GLY A 112 7.64 9.56 -18.98
C GLY A 112 7.74 11.07 -18.70
N GLU A 113 7.35 11.92 -19.65
CA GLU A 113 7.36 13.37 -19.49
C GLU A 113 6.38 13.82 -18.39
N VAL A 114 6.80 14.76 -17.54
CA VAL A 114 5.90 15.41 -16.58
C VAL A 114 5.18 16.55 -17.27
N ALA A 115 3.94 16.31 -17.68
CA ALA A 115 3.11 17.33 -18.33
C ALA A 115 2.68 18.44 -17.36
N ALA A 116 2.50 18.11 -16.08
CA ALA A 116 2.15 19.08 -15.03
C ALA A 116 2.52 18.56 -13.63
N SER A 117 2.82 19.45 -12.70
CA SER A 117 2.91 19.13 -11.28
C SER A 117 2.31 20.23 -10.40
N VAL A 118 1.82 19.82 -9.22
CA VAL A 118 1.31 20.74 -8.21
C VAL A 118 1.69 20.24 -6.82
N ALA A 119 2.30 21.12 -6.03
CA ALA A 119 2.54 20.89 -4.61
C ALA A 119 1.33 21.35 -3.78
N LEU A 120 0.75 20.43 -3.05
CA LEU A 120 -0.39 20.60 -2.16
C LEU A 120 0.09 20.63 -0.70
N SER A 121 0.63 21.79 -0.28
CA SER A 121 0.96 22.07 1.11
C SER A 121 0.04 23.14 1.68
N ASN A 122 -0.32 23.08 2.97
CA ASN A 122 -0.85 24.26 3.64
C ASN A 122 0.27 25.30 3.73
N ARG A 123 0.18 26.38 2.95
CA ARG A 123 0.93 27.61 3.24
C ARG A 123 0.37 28.14 4.57
N THR A 124 1.13 27.98 5.65
CA THR A 124 0.83 28.66 6.92
C THR A 124 1.52 30.01 6.89
#